data_AF-A0A7C9DMD8-F1
#
_entry.id   AF-A0A7C9DMD8-F1
#
_cell.length_a   1.000
_cell.length_b   1.000
_cell.length_c   1.000
_cell.angle_alpha   90.00
_cell.angle_beta   90.00
_cell.angle_gamma   90.00
#
_symmetry.space_group_name_H-M   'P 1'
#
loop_
_entity.id
_entity.type
_entity.pdbx_description
1 polymer ?
#
loop_
_entity_poly.entity_id
_entity_poly.type
_entity_poly.pdbx_seq_one_letter_code
_entity_poly.pdbx_strand_id
1 'polypeptide(L)'
;AILGNKTATNGGSGKVVNSGPNDSIFIYYADHGAPGVLTMPTGDDLYAKDLIEILKTKYESGTYKNMVIYVEACEAGSMFDGLLPEDWNIYVTTASNPDESSWATYCPGSDDPP
;
A
#
# COMPACT_ATOMS: atom_id res chain seq x y z
N ALA A 1 -10.52 4.62 2.69
CA ALA A 1 -9.88 5.80 3.31
C ALA A 1 -9.02 6.63 2.34
N ILE A 2 -8.25 6.00 1.42
CA ILE A 2 -7.34 6.68 0.46
C ILE A 2 -8.07 7.70 -0.43
N LEU A 3 -9.26 7.35 -0.92
CA LEU A 3 -10.06 8.21 -1.80
C LEU A 3 -10.69 9.43 -1.11
N GLY A 4 -10.46 9.66 0.19
CA GLY A 4 -11.06 10.80 0.90
C GLY A 4 -12.59 10.70 1.11
N ASN A 5 -13.23 9.59 0.71
CA ASN A 5 -14.66 9.41 0.88
C ASN A 5 -15.03 8.97 2.31
N LYS A 6 -15.52 9.92 3.11
CA LYS A 6 -15.94 9.68 4.50
C LYS A 6 -17.23 8.86 4.63
N THR A 7 -18.15 8.92 3.66
CA THR A 7 -19.42 8.17 3.77
C THR A 7 -19.24 6.69 3.45
N ALA A 8 -18.16 6.33 2.76
CA ALA A 8 -17.78 4.94 2.48
C ALA A 8 -17.05 4.24 3.64
N THR A 9 -16.80 4.92 4.77
CA THR A 9 -16.16 4.30 5.93
C THR A 9 -17.20 3.61 6.82
N ASN A 10 -16.96 2.35 7.17
CA ASN A 10 -17.78 1.60 8.11
C ASN A 10 -17.07 1.53 9.48
N GLY A 11 -17.56 2.30 10.45
CA GLY A 11 -16.95 2.40 11.79
C GLY A 11 -15.69 3.27 11.85
N GLY A 12 -14.95 3.17 12.97
CA GLY A 12 -13.75 3.97 13.23
C GLY A 12 -14.03 5.47 13.48
N SER A 13 -13.00 6.30 13.37
CA SER A 13 -13.10 7.77 13.61
C SER A 13 -13.68 8.55 12.42
N GLY A 14 -13.82 7.93 11.25
CA GLY A 14 -14.18 8.62 10.00
C GLY A 14 -13.10 9.54 9.44
N LYS A 15 -11.86 9.45 9.95
CA LYS A 15 -10.70 10.15 9.36
C LYS A 15 -10.33 9.49 8.03
N VAL A 16 -10.11 10.31 7.01
CA VAL A 16 -9.79 9.89 5.63
C VAL A 16 -8.72 10.83 5.05
N VAL A 17 -8.12 10.43 3.92
CA VAL A 17 -7.14 11.25 3.20
C VAL A 17 -7.86 12.28 2.32
N ASN A 18 -8.45 13.29 2.97
CA ASN A 18 -9.10 14.42 2.33
C ASN A 18 -8.07 15.49 1.93
N SER A 19 -7.23 15.15 0.96
CA SER A 19 -6.09 15.95 0.49
C SER A 19 -6.43 16.82 -0.72
N GLY A 20 -5.63 17.85 -0.96
CA GLY A 20 -5.66 18.71 -2.14
C GLY A 20 -4.49 18.48 -3.11
N PRO A 21 -4.46 19.18 -4.25
CA PRO A 21 -3.49 18.95 -5.34
C PRO A 21 -2.03 19.23 -4.97
N ASN A 22 -1.76 19.96 -3.88
CA ASN A 22 -0.41 20.31 -3.44
C ASN A 22 0.11 19.43 -2.30
N ASP A 23 -0.73 18.55 -1.77
CA ASP A 23 -0.38 17.73 -0.61
C ASP A 23 0.49 16.54 -1.02
N SER A 24 1.36 16.10 -0.12
CA SER A 24 2.12 14.86 -0.28
C SER A 24 1.54 13.79 0.63
N ILE A 25 1.41 12.56 0.12
CA ILE A 25 0.84 11.43 0.84
C ILE A 25 1.94 10.40 1.10
N PHE A 26 2.01 9.90 2.33
CA PHE A 26 2.80 8.73 2.68
C PHE A 26 1.87 7.61 3.14
N ILE A 27 2.01 6.43 2.53
CA ILE A 27 1.28 5.21 2.90
C ILE A 27 2.32 4.17 3.34
N TYR A 28 2.06 3.55 4.49
CA TYR A 28 2.83 2.42 4.98
C TYR A 28 1.89 1.26 5.28
N TYR A 29 2.23 0.08 4.75
CA TYR A 29 1.56 -1.19 5.02
C TYR A 29 2.59 -2.20 5.51
N ALA A 30 2.22 -2.99 6.52
CA ALA A 30 3.04 -4.06 7.06
C ALA A 30 2.17 -5.22 7.56
N ASP A 31 2.27 -6.38 6.91
CA ASP A 31 1.61 -7.64 7.28
C ASP A 31 2.14 -8.78 6.38
N HIS A 32 1.39 -9.87 6.27
CA HIS A 32 1.61 -10.92 5.28
C HIS A 32 1.19 -10.49 3.87
N GLY A 33 1.84 -11.13 2.90
CA GLY A 33 1.49 -11.04 1.49
C GLY A 33 1.70 -12.38 0.81
N ALA A 34 1.19 -12.45 -0.41
CA ALA A 34 1.42 -13.52 -1.37
C ALA A 34 1.34 -12.92 -2.79
N PRO A 35 1.62 -13.67 -3.86
CA PRO A 35 1.55 -13.14 -5.23
C PRO A 35 0.23 -12.43 -5.54
N GLY A 36 0.28 -11.10 -5.69
CA GLY A 36 -0.84 -10.23 -6.05
C GLY A 36 -1.85 -9.95 -4.94
N VAL A 37 -1.53 -10.22 -3.68
CA VAL A 37 -2.46 -10.02 -2.55
C VAL A 37 -1.73 -9.63 -1.24
N LEU A 38 -2.36 -8.73 -0.49
CA LEU A 38 -1.97 -8.31 0.87
C LEU A 38 -3.07 -8.68 1.86
N THR A 39 -2.74 -9.26 3.00
CA THR A 39 -3.75 -9.77 3.93
C THR A 39 -4.45 -8.67 4.73
N MET A 40 -5.69 -8.92 5.14
CA MET A 40 -6.40 -8.07 6.08
C MET A 40 -6.72 -8.85 7.36
N PRO A 41 -6.76 -8.19 8.53
CA PRO A 41 -7.00 -8.88 9.81
C PRO A 41 -8.37 -9.56 9.86
N THR A 42 -9.34 -9.08 9.07
CA THR A 42 -10.69 -9.64 8.93
C THR A 42 -11.25 -9.31 7.56
N GLY A 43 -12.16 -10.14 7.05
CA GLY A 43 -12.85 -9.90 5.78
C GLY A 43 -12.02 -10.37 4.59
N ASP A 44 -12.21 -9.71 3.46
CA ASP A 44 -11.48 -10.02 2.23
C ASP A 44 -10.09 -9.37 2.24
N ASP A 45 -9.12 -10.06 1.67
CA ASP A 45 -7.77 -9.54 1.45
C ASP A 45 -7.76 -8.44 0.37
N LEU A 46 -6.68 -7.66 0.34
CA LEU A 46 -6.47 -6.60 -0.64
C LEU A 46 -5.71 -7.13 -1.85
N TYR A 47 -6.41 -7.27 -2.97
CA TYR A 47 -5.78 -7.68 -4.23
C TYR A 47 -5.08 -6.51 -4.93
N ALA A 48 -4.01 -6.82 -5.66
CA ALA A 48 -3.21 -5.85 -6.41
C ALA A 48 -4.05 -4.99 -7.35
N LYS A 49 -4.97 -5.60 -8.10
CA LYS A 49 -5.82 -4.89 -9.06
C LYS A 49 -6.71 -3.84 -8.38
N ASP A 50 -7.28 -4.17 -7.23
CA ASP A 50 -8.16 -3.26 -6.48
C ASP A 50 -7.35 -2.08 -5.92
N LEU A 51 -6.15 -2.35 -5.40
CA LEU A 51 -5.25 -1.29 -4.95
C LEU A 51 -4.87 -0.36 -6.11
N ILE A 52 -4.49 -0.90 -7.26
CA ILE A 52 -4.11 -0.11 -8.44
C ILE A 52 -5.29 0.72 -8.96
N GLU A 53 -6.51 0.18 -8.95
CA GLU A 53 -7.72 0.94 -9.31
C GLU A 53 -7.99 2.10 -8.35
N ILE A 54 -7.78 1.89 -7.05
CA ILE A 54 -7.87 2.95 -6.03
C ILE A 54 -6.81 4.03 -6.27
N LEU A 55 -5.56 3.64 -6.55
CA LEU A 55 -4.47 4.59 -6.82
C LEU A 55 -4.72 5.38 -8.11
N LYS A 56 -5.23 4.73 -9.15
CA LYS A 56 -5.67 5.37 -10.39
C LYS A 56 -6.75 6.41 -10.12
N THR A 57 -7.80 6.03 -9.40
CA THR A 57 -8.90 6.93 -9.04
C THR A 57 -8.38 8.11 -8.23
N LYS A 58 -7.43 7.87 -7.31
CA LYS A 58 -6.80 8.93 -6.53
C LYS A 58 -5.97 9.88 -7.41
N TYR A 59 -5.23 9.35 -8.38
CA TYR A 59 -4.47 10.14 -9.37
C TYR A 59 -5.39 11.00 -10.22
N GLU A 60 -6.41 10.41 -10.83
CA GLU A 60 -7.37 11.09 -11.71
C GLU A 60 -8.16 12.18 -10.98
N SER A 61 -8.36 12.04 -9.66
CA SER A 61 -8.98 13.09 -8.84
C SER A 61 -8.12 14.35 -8.67
N GLY A 62 -6.82 14.30 -8.98
CA GLY A 62 -5.89 15.42 -8.82
C GLY A 62 -5.72 15.87 -7.37
N THR A 63 -5.89 14.97 -6.41
CA THR A 63 -5.90 15.29 -4.96
C THR A 63 -4.58 14.98 -4.25
N TYR A 64 -3.46 14.97 -4.96
CA TYR A 64 -2.11 14.97 -4.38
C TYR A 64 -1.09 15.46 -5.40
N LYS A 65 0.06 15.92 -4.90
CA LYS A 65 1.22 16.28 -5.70
C LYS A 65 2.15 15.09 -5.91
N ASN A 66 2.50 14.41 -4.81
CA ASN A 66 3.36 13.23 -4.80
C ASN A 66 2.83 12.22 -3.77
N MET A 67 2.98 10.93 -4.06
CA MET A 67 2.67 9.85 -3.13
C MET A 67 3.88 8.92 -2.98
N VAL A 68 4.16 8.51 -1.74
CA VAL A 68 5.17 7.49 -1.42
C VAL A 68 4.50 6.34 -0.70
N ILE A 69 4.71 5.11 -1.17
CA ILE A 69 4.13 3.89 -0.62
C ILE A 69 5.26 2.93 -0.21
N TYR A 70 5.26 2.53 1.05
CA TYR A 70 6.16 1.51 1.59
C TYR A 70 5.32 0.28 1.94
N VAL A 71 5.71 -0.88 1.42
CA VAL A 71 5.01 -2.15 1.68
C VAL A 71 5.98 -3.18 2.23
N GLU A 72 5.75 -3.57 3.49
CA GLU A 72 6.37 -4.72 4.15
C GLU A 72 5.42 -5.93 4.06
N ALA A 73 5.79 -6.90 3.23
CA ALA A 73 5.09 -8.17 3.07
C ALA A 73 5.93 -9.12 2.21
N CYS A 74 5.66 -10.42 2.31
CA CYS A 74 6.13 -11.40 1.33
C CYS A 74 5.54 -11.10 -0.05
N GLU A 75 6.32 -11.35 -1.09
CA GLU A 75 5.98 -11.14 -2.51
C GLU A 75 5.44 -9.71 -2.81
N ALA A 76 5.79 -8.71 -1.99
CA ALA A 76 5.20 -7.37 -2.05
C ALA A 76 5.40 -6.67 -3.40
N GLY A 77 6.49 -6.98 -4.12
CA GLY A 77 6.73 -6.47 -5.48
C GLY A 77 5.59 -6.82 -6.45
N SER A 78 4.93 -7.96 -6.26
CA SER A 78 3.84 -8.44 -7.13
C SER A 78 2.58 -7.57 -7.06
N MET A 79 2.47 -6.70 -6.06
CA MET A 79 1.37 -5.74 -5.95
C MET A 79 1.43 -4.62 -7.00
N PHE A 80 2.60 -4.40 -7.61
CA PHE A 80 2.85 -3.26 -8.50
C PHE A 80 3.53 -3.64 -9.82
N ASP A 81 4.27 -4.75 -9.86
CA ASP A 81 5.02 -5.18 -11.05
C ASP A 81 4.12 -5.36 -12.27
N GLY A 82 4.42 -4.61 -13.34
CA GLY A 82 3.61 -4.56 -14.56
C GLY A 82 2.20 -3.93 -14.41
N LEU A 83 1.86 -3.41 -13.23
CA LEU A 83 0.52 -2.88 -12.93
C LEU A 83 0.51 -1.37 -12.65
N LEU A 84 1.51 -0.82 -11.98
CA LEU A 84 1.58 0.60 -11.62
C LEU A 84 2.29 1.42 -12.72
N PRO A 85 1.63 2.42 -13.34
CA PRO A 85 2.28 3.31 -14.29
C PRO A 85 3.23 4.30 -13.63
N GLU A 86 4.29 4.70 -14.35
CA GLU A 86 5.31 5.62 -13.85
C GLU A 86 4.86 7.10 -13.85
N ASP A 87 3.79 7.45 -14.57
CA ASP A 87 3.34 8.83 -14.78
C ASP A 87 2.34 9.33 -13.73
N TRP A 88 2.09 8.58 -12.65
CA TRP A 88 1.12 8.95 -11.61
C TRP A 88 1.71 9.74 -10.44
N ASN A 89 3.01 10.08 -10.45
CA ASN A 89 3.70 10.70 -9.31
C ASN A 89 3.61 9.86 -8.02
N ILE A 90 3.65 8.53 -8.17
CA ILE A 90 3.68 7.56 -7.07
C ILE A 90 5.05 6.88 -7.07
N TYR A 91 5.77 7.00 -5.98
CA TYR A 91 6.97 6.21 -5.71
C TYR A 91 6.61 5.05 -4.78
N VAL A 92 7.10 3.85 -5.10
CA VAL A 92 6.88 2.65 -4.29
C VAL A 92 8.23 1.99 -3.97
N THR A 93 8.35 1.50 -2.74
CA THR A 93 9.37 0.52 -2.38
C THR A 93 8.70 -0.64 -1.64
N THR A 94 9.18 -1.83 -1.89
CA THR A 94 8.68 -3.07 -1.30
C THR A 94 9.80 -3.78 -0.57
N ALA A 95 9.46 -4.50 0.51
CA ALA A 95 10.44 -5.27 1.28
C ALA A 95 11.05 -6.44 0.49
N SER A 96 10.30 -6.99 -0.47
CA SER A 96 10.72 -8.09 -1.32
C SER A 96 10.31 -7.89 -2.78
N ASN A 97 10.95 -8.67 -3.66
CA ASN A 97 10.57 -8.75 -5.07
C ASN A 97 9.27 -9.59 -5.27
N PRO A 98 8.72 -9.71 -6.49
CA PRO A 98 7.44 -10.39 -6.73
C PRO A 98 7.37 -11.88 -6.34
N ASP A 99 8.51 -12.57 -6.24
CA ASP A 99 8.59 -14.01 -5.99
C ASP A 99 9.46 -14.32 -4.76
N GLU A 100 9.62 -13.36 -3.85
CA GLU A 100 10.50 -13.45 -2.68
C GLU A 100 9.75 -13.13 -1.39
N SER A 101 10.03 -13.91 -0.35
CA SER A 101 9.51 -13.65 0.99
C SER A 101 10.29 -12.53 1.68
N SER A 102 9.60 -11.71 2.47
CA SER A 102 10.25 -10.79 3.40
C SER A 102 10.57 -11.48 4.72
N TRP A 103 11.40 -10.86 5.55
CA TRP A 103 11.91 -11.45 6.78
C TRP A 103 11.66 -10.53 7.97
N ALA A 104 11.17 -11.12 9.05
CA ALA A 104 11.08 -10.43 10.33
C ALA A 104 12.48 -10.21 10.91
N THR A 105 12.62 -9.14 11.71
CA THR A 105 13.79 -8.88 12.53
C THR A 105 13.41 -8.91 14.02
N TYR A 106 14.41 -8.97 14.90
CA TYR A 106 14.24 -9.09 16.36
C TYR A 106 13.49 -10.36 16.80
N CYS A 107 13.69 -11.46 16.07
CA CYS A 107 13.10 -12.74 16.42
C CYS A 107 13.86 -13.41 17.59
N PRO A 108 13.15 -14.10 18.51
CA PRO A 108 13.82 -14.91 19.54
C PRO A 108 14.73 -15.97 18.91
N GLY A 109 16.02 -15.92 19.22
CA GLY A 109 17.00 -16.89 18.73
C GLY A 109 17.62 -16.58 17.37
N SER A 110 17.38 -15.39 16.80
CA SER A 110 18.16 -14.91 15.66
C SER A 110 19.38 -14.09 16.10
N ASP A 111 20.50 -14.23 15.37
CA ASP A 111 21.74 -13.47 15.57
C ASP A 111 21.75 -12.17 14.73
N ASP A 112 20.58 -11.69 14.32
CA ASP A 112 20.48 -10.52 13.45
C ASP A 112 20.91 -9.25 14.21
N PRO A 113 21.83 -8.45 13.65
CA PRO A 113 22.22 -7.19 14.27
C PRO A 113 21.03 -6.20 14.28
N PRO A 114 21.01 -5.26 15.24
CA PRO A 114 19.94 -4.27 15.33
C PRO A 114 19.87 -3.31 14.16
#